data_AF-A0A5C5SUX8-F1
#
_entry.id   AF-A0A5C5SUX8-F1
#
_cell.length_a   1.000
_cell.length_b   1.000
_cell.length_c   1.000
_cell.angle_alpha   90.00
_cell.angle_beta   90.00
_cell.angle_gamma   90.00
#
_symmetry.space_group_name_H-M   'P 1'
#
loop_
_entity.id
_entity.type
_entity.pdbx_description
1 polymer ?
#
loop_
_entity_poly.entity_id
_entity_poly.type
_entity_poly.pdbx_seq_one_letter_code
_entity_poly.pdbx_strand_id
1 'polypeptide(L)' 'MDYHLFEDDNLNLDLVFEENELADFKEMWVAGISVENMAKKMKRRPSEIALLVFDHAERNLITKRQQGIYGL' A
#
# COMPACT_ATOMS: atom_id res chain seq x y z
N MET A 1 -4.25 -27.63 14.69
CA MET A 1 -4.20 -26.80 13.46
C MET A 1 -3.07 -25.84 13.69
N ASP A 2 -2.04 -25.90 12.86
CA ASP A 2 -0.93 -24.96 12.92
C ASP A 2 -1.36 -23.73 12.13
N TYR A 3 -1.54 -22.61 12.82
CA TYR A 3 -1.90 -21.34 12.22
C TYR A 3 -0.62 -20.55 11.98
N HIS A 4 -0.44 -20.08 10.74
CA HIS A 4 0.66 -19.18 10.37
C HIS A 4 0.03 -17.89 9.84
N LEU A 5 0.35 -16.75 10.45
CA LEU A 5 -0.16 -15.44 10.01
C LEU A 5 0.49 -15.05 8.68
N PHE A 6 1.81 -14.97 8.67
CA PHE A 6 2.68 -14.91 7.49
C PHE A 6 4.00 -15.62 7.81
N GLU A 7 4.67 -16.14 6.78
CA GLU A 7 5.98 -16.81 6.90
C GLU A 7 7.16 -15.82 6.99
N ASP A 8 6.88 -14.53 7.16
CA ASP A 8 7.92 -13.51 7.35
C ASP A 8 8.34 -13.43 8.82
N ASP A 9 9.51 -13.98 9.13
CA ASP A 9 10.12 -13.95 10.46
C ASP A 9 10.39 -12.52 10.98
N ASN A 10 10.33 -11.50 10.10
CA ASN A 10 10.55 -10.09 10.42
C ASN A 10 9.34 -9.22 10.06
N LEU A 11 8.12 -9.77 10.18
CA LEU A 11 6.86 -9.04 9.99
C LEU A 11 6.67 -7.96 11.06
N ASN A 12 7.32 -6.82 10.86
CA ASN A 12 7.08 -5.59 11.61
C ASN A 12 6.52 -4.56 10.64
N LEU A 13 5.18 -4.51 10.55
CA LEU A 13 4.43 -3.59 9.72
C LEU A 13 3.99 -2.40 10.57
N ASP A 14 4.37 -1.20 10.16
CA ASP A 14 3.79 0.02 10.68
C ASP A 14 2.65 0.46 9.75
N LEU A 15 1.42 0.31 10.24
CA LEU A 15 0.18 0.63 9.53
C LEU A 15 -0.40 1.99 9.94
N VAL A 16 0.37 2.78 10.70
CA VAL A 16 -0.01 4.15 11.05
C VAL A 16 0.57 5.09 10.00
N PHE A 17 -0.32 5.82 9.33
CA PHE A 17 0.02 6.79 8.30
C PHE A 17 -0.37 8.20 8.76
N GLU A 18 0.50 9.16 8.53
CA GLU A 18 0.20 10.58 8.71
C GLU A 18 -0.71 11.10 7.57
N GLU A 19 -1.41 12.21 7.80
CA GLU A 19 -2.35 12.76 6.82
C GLU A 19 -1.69 13.18 5.49
N ASN A 20 -0.46 13.71 5.56
CA ASN A 20 0.38 14.02 4.41
C ASN A 20 0.79 12.74 3.63
N GLU A 21 1.13 11.65 4.30
CA GLU A 21 1.45 10.37 3.67
C GLU A 21 0.23 9.81 2.92
N LEU A 22 -0.97 9.97 3.49
CA LEU A 22 -2.22 9.57 2.84
C LEU A 22 -2.54 10.44 1.61
N ALA A 23 -2.22 11.74 1.65
CA ALA A 23 -2.38 12.63 0.51
C ALA A 23 -1.40 12.24 -0.63
N ASP A 24 -0.12 12.08 -0.31
CA ASP A 24 0.93 11.66 -1.26
C ASP A 24 0.60 10.31 -1.90
N PHE A 25 0.12 9.35 -1.09
CA PHE A 25 -0.32 8.04 -1.56
C PHE A 25 -1.42 8.15 -2.63
N LYS A 26 -2.46 8.97 -2.38
CA LYS A 26 -3.58 9.15 -3.31
C LYS A 26 -3.13 9.81 -4.61
N GLU A 27 -2.29 10.83 -4.54
CA GLU A 27 -1.73 11.49 -5.73
C GLU A 27 -0.95 10.49 -6.59
N MET A 28 -0.08 9.69 -5.96
CA MET A 28 0.68 8.65 -6.66
C MET A 28 -0.21 7.54 -7.23
N TRP A 29 -1.31 7.20 -6.54
CA TRP A 29 -2.24 6.17 -7.02
C TRP A 29 -2.92 6.61 -8.31
N VAL A 30 -3.42 7.85 -8.33
CA VAL A 30 -4.05 8.49 -9.49
C VAL A 30 -3.04 8.66 -10.64
N ALA A 31 -1.78 8.97 -10.32
CA ALA A 31 -0.69 9.05 -11.30
C ALA A 31 -0.25 7.68 -11.86
N GLY A 32 -0.83 6.57 -11.39
CA GLY A 32 -0.53 5.23 -11.89
C GLY A 32 0.78 4.64 -11.37
N ILE A 33 1.40 5.24 -10.34
CA ILE A 33 2.69 4.78 -9.81
C ILE A 33 2.54 3.39 -9.17
N SER A 34 3.50 2.49 -9.41
CA SER A 34 3.51 1.16 -8.80
C SER A 34 3.61 1.20 -7.27
N VAL A 35 3.06 0.19 -6.59
CA VAL A 35 3.15 0.05 -5.12
C VAL A 35 4.61 0.00 -4.66
N GLU A 36 5.49 -0.64 -5.43
CA GLU A 36 6.93 -0.67 -5.11
C GLU A 36 7.57 0.72 -5.18
N ASN A 37 7.22 1.52 -6.18
CA ASN A 37 7.76 2.86 -6.33
C ASN A 37 7.20 3.84 -5.28
N MET A 38 5.92 3.68 -4.91
CA MET A 38 5.33 4.39 -3.77
C MET A 38 6.06 4.05 -2.47
N ALA A 39 6.28 2.77 -2.21
CA ALA A 39 6.98 2.29 -1.01
C ALA A 39 8.39 2.87 -0.91
N LYS A 40 9.15 2.90 -2.02
CA LYS A 40 10.47 3.54 -2.09
C LYS A 40 10.40 5.03 -1.77
N LYS A 41 9.42 5.75 -2.33
CA LYS A 41 9.27 7.20 -2.12
C LYS A 41 8.85 7.55 -0.69
N MET A 42 7.91 6.79 -0.13
CA MET A 42 7.40 6.97 1.25
C MET A 42 8.34 6.36 2.31
N LYS A 43 9.40 5.65 1.89
CA LYS A 43 10.31 4.90 2.78
C LYS A 43 9.57 3.88 3.67
N ARG A 44 8.54 3.24 3.09
CA ARG A 44 7.69 2.22 3.72
C ARG A 44 7.97 0.85 3.09
N ARG A 45 7.50 -0.23 3.72
CA ARG A 45 7.53 -1.57 3.12
C ARG A 45 6.46 -1.67 2.02
N PRO A 46 6.72 -2.39 0.92
CA PRO A 46 5.70 -2.63 -0.11
C PRO A 46 4.41 -3.28 0.42
N SER A 47 4.52 -4.13 1.45
CA SER A 47 3.38 -4.74 2.13
C SER A 47 2.49 -3.73 2.85
N GLU A 48 3.06 -2.72 3.49
CA GLU A 48 2.31 -1.64 4.16
C GLU A 48 1.52 -0.83 3.13
N ILE A 49 2.15 -0.47 2.01
CA ILE A 49 1.47 0.24 0.92
C ILE A 49 0.41 -0.63 0.25
N ALA A 50 0.67 -1.92 0.06
CA ALA A 50 -0.33 -2.84 -0.49
C ALA A 50 -1.57 -2.94 0.42
N LEU A 51 -1.37 -3.05 1.73
CA LEU A 51 -2.46 -3.05 2.71
C LEU A 51 -3.23 -1.73 2.73
N LEU A 52 -2.53 -0.59 2.56
CA LEU A 52 -3.17 0.72 2.42
C LEU A 52 -4.05 0.81 1.15
N VAL A 53 -3.59 0.24 0.03
CA VAL A 53 -4.41 0.12 -1.19
C VAL A 53 -5.68 -0.69 -0.92
N PHE A 54 -5.58 -1.82 -0.21
CA PHE A 54 -6.75 -2.63 0.13
C PHE A 54 -7.73 -1.87 1.03
N ASP A 55 -7.26 -1.24 2.11
CA ASP A 55 -8.11 -0.41 2.99
C ASP A 55 -8.85 0.67 2.20
N HIS A 56 -8.14 1.42 1.37
CA HIS A 56 -8.75 2.50 0.59
C HIS A 56 -9.69 1.98 -0.49
N ALA A 57 -9.41 0.82 -1.09
CA ALA A 57 -10.29 0.20 -2.07
C ALA A 57 -11.61 -0.27 -1.43
N GLU A 58 -11.55 -0.95 -0.28
CA GLU A 58 -12.74 -1.41 0.46
C GLU A 58 -13.62 -0.24 0.92
N ARG A 59 -12.99 0.88 1.26
CA ARG A 59 -13.68 2.11 1.67
C ARG A 59 -14.10 2.99 0.49
N ASN A 60 -13.88 2.55 -0.75
CA ASN A 60 -14.17 3.31 -1.98
C ASN A 60 -13.48 4.69 -2.05
N LEU A 61 -12.30 4.83 -1.43
CA LEU A 61 -11.51 6.05 -1.40
C LEU A 61 -10.58 6.20 -2.61
N ILE A 62 -10.34 5.12 -3.34
CA ILE A 62 -9.54 5.08 -4.56
C ILE A 62 -10.27 4.35 -5.67
N THR A 63 -9.95 4.69 -6.93
CA THR A 63 -10.53 4.04 -8.10
C THR A 63 -9.67 2.85 -8.53
N LYS A 64 -10.33 1.81 -9.06
CA LYS A 64 -9.62 0.68 -9.68
C LYS A 64 -8.90 1.15 -10.95
N ARG A 65 -7.62 0.87 -11.05
CA ARG A 65 -6.79 1.12 -12.24
C ARG A 65 -6.48 -0.18 -12.99
N GLN A 66 -6.32 -0.10 -14.31
CA GLN A 66 -6.09 -1.27 -15.17
C GLN A 66 -4.86 -2.08 -14.76
N GLN A 67 -3.82 -1.40 -14.29
CA GLN A 67 -2.52 -1.98 -13.93
C GLN A 67 -2.48 -2.56 -12.50
N GLY A 68 -3.54 -2.38 -11.70
CA GLY A 68 -3.59 -2.85 -10.31
C GLY A 68 -2.42 -2.32 -9.47
N ILE A 69 -1.80 -3.17 -8.66
CA ILE A 69 -0.65 -2.78 -7.81
C ILE A 69 0.65 -2.52 -8.59
N TYR A 70 0.77 -3.07 -9.81
CA TYR A 70 2.02 -3.06 -10.58
C TYR A 70 2.30 -1.72 -11.27
N GLY A 71 1.26 -0.92 -11.55
CA GLY A 71 1.40 0.46 -12.04
C GLY A 71 2.29 0.64 -13.27
N LEU A 72 2.72 1.89 -13.49
CA LEU A 72 3.77 2.31 -14.43
C LEU A 72 5.16 2.24 -13.78
#